data_AF-A0A820B2Z8-F1
#
_entry.id   AF-A0A820B2Z8-F1
#
_cell.length_a   1.000
_cell.length_b   1.000
_cell.length_c   1.000
_cell.angle_alpha   90.00
_cell.angle_beta   90.00
_cell.angle_gamma   90.00
#
_symmetry.space_group_name_H-M   'P 1'
#
loop_
_entity.id
_entity.type
_entity.pdbx_description
1 polymer ?
#
loop_
_entity_poly.entity_id
_entity_poly.type
_entity_poly.pdbx_seq_one_letter_code
_entity_poly.pdbx_strand_id
1 'polypeptide(L)'
;MLYCTAHTVAKRIIEDIEQSHLTNLHEIKSGGDGLIVLAKSRQIRCISYEDWKKLDAHEINLGHVKGKPREKIINIQKMLELTTS
;
A
#
# COMPACT_ATOMS: atom_id res chain seq x y z
N MET A 1 10.95 26.51 6.72
CA MET A 1 10.38 25.36 5.98
C MET A 1 9.12 24.91 6.70
N LEU A 2 7.94 25.03 6.06
CA LEU A 2 6.71 24.44 6.58
C LEU A 2 6.76 22.94 6.30
N TYR A 3 6.93 22.14 7.35
CA TYR A 3 6.80 20.69 7.26
C TYR A 3 5.33 20.33 7.05
N CYS A 4 5.05 19.35 6.19
CA CYS A 4 3.70 18.81 6.06
C CYS A 4 3.31 18.02 7.33
N THR A 5 2.01 17.89 7.58
CA THR A 5 1.49 17.21 8.77
C THR A 5 2.00 15.77 8.90
N ALA A 6 2.12 15.05 7.78
CA ALA A 6 2.68 13.69 7.75
C ALA A 6 4.12 13.64 8.26
N HIS A 7 4.95 14.62 7.90
CA HIS A 7 6.33 14.71 8.40
C HIS A 7 6.36 14.95 9.91
N THR A 8 5.53 15.86 10.42
CA THR A 8 5.45 16.14 11.86
C THR A 8 5.03 14.90 12.65
N VAL A 9 4.04 14.15 12.16
CA VAL A 9 3.59 12.89 12.80
C VAL A 9 4.68 11.84 12.78
N ALA A 10 5.35 11.63 11.63
CA ALA A 10 6.45 10.67 11.53
C ALA A 10 7.58 11.00 12.52
N LYS A 11 7.92 12.29 12.65
CA LYS A 11 8.91 12.74 13.62
C LYS A 11 8.50 12.40 15.06
N ARG A 12 7.23 12.60 15.43
CA ARG A 12 6.74 12.26 16.78
C ARG A 12 6.78 10.76 17.05
N ILE A 13 6.38 9.94 16.09
CA ILE A 13 6.47 8.48 16.22
C ILE A 13 7.93 8.03 16.45
N ILE A 14 8.88 8.63 15.74
CA ILE A 14 10.32 8.32 15.93
C ILE A 14 10.76 8.73 17.35
N GLU A 15 10.40 9.93 17.80
CA GLU A 15 10.70 10.40 19.16
C GLU A 15 10.11 9.44 20.22
N ASP A 16 8.88 8.95 20.06
CA ASP A 16 8.25 8.00 20.97
C ASP A 16 8.97 6.64 21.02
N ILE A 17 9.48 6.19 19.87
CA ILE A 17 10.29 4.96 19.76
C ILE A 17 11.63 5.14 20.48
N GLU A 18 12.32 6.27 20.25
CA GLU A 18 13.64 6.56 20.83
C GLU A 18 13.57 6.75 22.35
N GLN A 19 12.53 7.40 22.85
CA GLN A 19 12.34 7.67 24.28
C GLN A 19 11.86 6.44 25.07
N SER A 20 11.76 5.26 24.42
CA SER A 20 11.33 3.99 25.04
C SER A 20 9.96 4.08 25.74
N HIS A 21 9.09 4.98 25.27
CA HIS A 21 7.70 5.09 25.74
C HIS A 21 6.83 3.93 25.27
N LEU A 22 7.33 3.11 24.34
CA LEU A 22 6.64 1.95 23.79
C LEU A 22 7.05 0.68 24.53
N THR A 23 6.06 -0.10 24.97
CA THR A 23 6.30 -1.43 25.52
C THR A 23 6.74 -2.39 24.40
N ASN A 24 7.50 -3.43 24.76
CA ASN A 24 7.83 -4.54 23.88
C ASN A 24 8.58 -4.15 22.59
N LEU A 25 9.40 -3.09 22.64
CA LEU A 25 10.25 -2.67 21.52
C LEU A 25 11.20 -3.77 21.04
N HIS A 26 11.70 -4.59 21.97
CA HIS A 26 12.65 -5.67 21.70
C HIS A 26 11.99 -7.01 21.32
N GLU A 27 10.66 -7.09 21.32
CA GLU A 27 9.97 -8.29 20.85
C GLU A 27 10.07 -8.41 19.32
N ILE A 28 10.24 -9.63 18.83
CA ILE A 28 10.23 -9.93 17.40
C ILE A 28 8.81 -9.71 16.89
N LYS A 29 8.63 -8.70 16.04
CA LYS A 29 7.36 -8.39 15.39
C LYS A 29 7.34 -9.05 14.02
N SER A 30 6.35 -9.90 13.78
CA SER A 30 6.15 -10.59 12.49
C SER A 30 5.82 -9.64 11.32
N GLY A 31 5.53 -8.37 11.60
CA GLY A 31 5.37 -7.31 10.60
C GLY A 31 4.40 -7.69 9.47
N GLY A 32 4.83 -7.44 8.23
CA GLY A 32 4.05 -7.71 7.03
C GLY A 32 3.67 -9.18 6.87
N ASP A 33 4.56 -10.12 7.18
CA ASP A 33 4.29 -11.55 7.03
C ASP A 33 3.15 -12.02 7.94
N GLY A 34 3.15 -11.56 9.19
CA GLY A 34 2.05 -11.84 10.12
C GLY A 34 0.72 -11.26 9.66
N LEU A 35 0.74 -10.04 9.08
CA LEU A 35 -0.47 -9.42 8.52
C LEU A 35 -0.98 -10.17 7.28
N ILE A 36 -0.10 -10.67 6.41
CA ILE A 36 -0.47 -11.45 5.24
C ILE A 36 -1.15 -12.76 5.67
N VAL A 37 -0.60 -13.45 6.67
CA VAL A 37 -1.20 -14.68 7.22
C VAL A 37 -2.59 -14.39 7.80
N LEU A 38 -2.74 -13.30 8.57
CA LEU A 38 -4.02 -12.88 9.13
C LEU A 38 -5.04 -12.48 8.06
N ALA A 39 -4.61 -11.80 7.01
CA ALA A 39 -5.48 -11.44 5.89
C ALA A 39 -5.99 -12.69 5.17
N LYS A 40 -5.11 -13.67 4.91
CA LYS A 40 -5.47 -14.95 4.30
C LYS A 40 -6.47 -15.73 5.15
N SER A 41 -6.26 -15.81 6.47
CA SER A 41 -7.20 -16.53 7.36
C SER A 41 -8.59 -15.90 7.41
N ARG A 42 -8.67 -14.58 7.17
CA ARG A 42 -9.92 -13.82 7.03
C ARG A 42 -10.48 -13.79 5.61
N GLN A 43 -9.90 -14.55 4.68
CA GLN A 43 -10.29 -14.58 3.27
C GLN A 43 -10.22 -13.20 2.59
N ILE A 44 -9.33 -12.32 3.09
CA ILE A 44 -9.09 -11.00 2.51
C ILE A 44 -8.08 -11.14 1.39
N ARG A 45 -8.45 -10.65 0.20
CA ARG A 45 -7.55 -10.58 -0.95
C ARG A 45 -6.65 -9.35 -0.83
N CYS A 46 -5.37 -9.58 -0.53
CA CYS A 46 -4.35 -8.54 -0.63
C CYS A 46 -3.89 -8.37 -2.08
N ILE A 47 -3.69 -7.12 -2.50
CA ILE A 47 -3.08 -6.78 -3.79
C ILE A 47 -1.68 -6.27 -3.51
N SER A 48 -0.68 -6.91 -4.10
CA SER A 48 0.71 -6.47 -3.96
C SER A 48 0.97 -5.20 -4.78
N TYR A 49 2.06 -4.50 -4.48
CA TYR A 49 2.49 -3.37 -5.32
C TYR A 49 2.79 -3.79 -6.76
N GLU A 50 3.35 -4.99 -6.96
CA GLU A 50 3.62 -5.55 -8.28
C GLU A 50 2.33 -5.83 -9.07
N ASP A 51 1.31 -6.37 -8.41
CA ASP A 51 0.00 -6.56 -9.04
C ASP A 51 -0.66 -5.22 -9.38
N TRP A 52 -0.56 -4.22 -8.49
CA TRP A 52 -1.04 -2.87 -8.78
C TRP A 52 -0.33 -2.24 -10.00
N LYS A 53 0.97 -2.47 -10.19
CA LYS A 53 1.70 -1.97 -11.36
C LYS A 53 1.18 -2.55 -12.68
N LYS A 54 0.65 -3.78 -12.70
CA LYS A 54 0.00 -4.34 -13.91
C LYS A 54 -1.24 -3.53 -14.31
N LEU A 55 -2.05 -3.15 -13.31
CA LEU A 55 -3.21 -2.28 -13.52
C LEU A 55 -2.77 -0.89 -13.99
N ASP A 56 -1.76 -0.29 -13.34
CA ASP A 56 -1.24 1.02 -13.71
C ASP A 56 -0.76 1.07 -15.18
N ALA A 57 0.03 0.09 -15.59
CA ALA A 57 0.50 -0.03 -16.98
C ALA A 57 -0.66 -0.17 -17.98
N HIS A 58 -1.69 -0.96 -17.62
CA HIS A 58 -2.87 -1.10 -18.46
C HIS A 58 -3.63 0.22 -18.62
N GLU A 59 -3.84 0.96 -17.53
CA GLU A 59 -4.52 2.27 -17.58
C GLU A 59 -3.72 3.31 -18.38
N ILE A 60 -2.39 3.31 -18.26
CA ILE A 60 -1.51 4.19 -19.06
C ILE A 60 -1.65 3.87 -20.55
N ASN A 61 -1.60 2.58 -20.92
CA ASN A 61 -1.74 2.15 -22.31
C ASN A 61 -3.10 2.55 -22.91
N LEU A 62 -4.19 2.37 -22.16
CA LEU A 62 -5.52 2.81 -22.58
C LEU A 62 -5.61 4.34 -22.72
N GLY A 63 -4.95 5.08 -21.83
CA GLY A 63 -4.86 6.52 -21.89
C GLY A 63 -4.11 7.01 -23.13
N HIS A 64 -2.97 6.40 -23.45
CA HIS A 64 -2.14 6.76 -24.59
C HIS A 64 -2.91 6.71 -25.91
N VAL A 65 -3.72 5.67 -26.13
CA VAL A 65 -4.59 5.54 -27.32
C VAL A 65 -5.60 6.68 -27.45
N LYS A 66 -5.99 7.30 -26.32
CA LYS A 66 -6.96 8.40 -26.24
C LYS A 66 -6.30 9.79 -26.10
N GLY A 67 -4.97 9.88 -26.17
CA GLY A 67 -4.25 11.14 -25.94
C GLY A 67 -4.32 11.63 -24.48
N LYS A 68 -4.51 10.72 -23.52
CA LYS A 68 -4.59 11.01 -22.08
C LYS A 68 -3.40 10.39 -21.34
N PRO A 69 -2.97 10.93 -20.19
CA PRO A 69 -1.92 10.32 -19.38
C PRO A 69 -2.28 8.91 -18.89
N ARG A 70 -3.57 8.68 -18.60
CA ARG A 70 -4.13 7.38 -18.23
C ARG A 70 -5.65 7.36 -18.45
N GLU A 71 -6.19 6.17 -18.61
CA GLU A 71 -7.62 5.90 -18.57
C GLU A 71 -7.92 4.97 -17.39
N LYS A 72 -8.52 5.51 -16.33
CA LYS A 72 -8.77 4.75 -15.10
C LYS A 72 -9.84 3.69 -15.30
N ILE A 73 -9.57 2.48 -14.79
CA ILE A 73 -10.57 1.43 -14.68
C ILE A 73 -11.38 1.67 -13.41
N ILE A 74 -12.67 1.94 -13.59
CA ILE A 74 -13.61 2.21 -12.48
C ILE A 74 -14.42 0.98 -12.05
N ASN A 75 -14.28 -0.13 -12.79
CA ASN A 75 -14.97 -1.38 -12.48
C ASN A 75 -14.07 -2.26 -11.60
N ILE A 76 -14.54 -2.54 -10.39
CA ILE A 76 -13.79 -3.33 -9.39
C ILE A 76 -13.46 -4.72 -9.92
N GLN A 77 -14.39 -5.42 -10.55
CA GLN A 77 -14.15 -6.76 -11.10
C GLN A 77 -13.03 -6.72 -12.13
N LYS A 78 -13.01 -5.69 -12.99
CA LYS A 78 -11.96 -5.51 -13.99
C LYS A 78 -10.60 -5.20 -13.37
N MET A 79 -10.58 -4.40 -12.30
CA MET A 79 -9.35 -4.16 -11.53
C MET A 79 -8.82 -5.47 -10.92
N LEU A 80 -9.72 -6.29 -10.37
CA LEU A 80 -9.36 -7.57 -9.77
C LEU A 80 -8.81 -8.56 -10.82
N GLU A 81 -9.39 -8.63 -12.02
CA GLU A 81 -8.86 -9.47 -13.11
C GLU A 81 -7.40 -9.13 -13.45
N LEU A 82 -7.08 -7.84 -13.60
CA LEU A 82 -5.76 -7.38 -14.00
C LEU A 82 -4.71 -7.43 -12.88
N THR A 83 -5.16 -7.50 -11.63
CA THR A 83 -4.32 -7.58 -10.43
C THR A 83 -4.27 -8.98 -9.85
N THR A 84 -4.71 -10.00 -10.59
CA THR A 84 -4.53 -11.41 -10.20
C THR A 84 -3.20 -11.88 -10.79
N SER A 85 -2.28 -12.35 -9.95
CA SER A 85 -1.14 -13.19 -10.38
C SER A 85 -1.59 -14.64 -10.47
#